data_AF-A0A2M8Y5A9-F1
#
_entry.id   AF-A0A2M8Y5A9-F1
#
_cell.length_a   1.000
_cell.length_b   1.000
_cell.length_c   1.000
_cell.angle_alpha   90.00
_cell.angle_beta   90.00
_cell.angle_gamma   90.00
#
_symmetry.space_group_name_H-M   'P 1'
#
loop_
_entity.id
_entity.type
_entity.pdbx_description
1 polymer ?
#
loop_
_entity_poly.entity_id
_entity_poly.type
_entity_poly.pdbx_seq_one_letter_code
_entity_poly.pdbx_strand_id
1 'polypeptide(L)'
;MKKQFEFTTETIFPIIVILLSLINISNRTENIFSLSILVSLIGIIGTVLYFFKNPFSTKLIYIWIIAQVIIIVPFLDLSQGFSFKFGFSFATSDEVVGVNFNLLAILLLGFIKILEASNLVGKKVTLKEFRQSNLGDIFPINGIITKRINLNNEKDWLLVELEKPFIYNGHNINQSLIKRKEDKAIKLKEKNQIIFFRLVYNEKDLENTLDKSKFPFIDWVLCE
;
A
#
# COMPACT_ATOMS: atom_id res chain seq x y z
N MET A 1 16.43 3.26 21.37
CA MET A 1 15.72 4.32 20.61
C MET A 1 14.26 3.90 20.40
N LYS A 2 13.31 4.55 21.08
CA LYS A 2 11.88 4.41 20.75
C LYS A 2 11.65 5.12 19.42
N LYS A 3 11.34 4.37 18.35
CA LYS A 3 10.83 4.98 17.10
C LYS A 3 9.53 5.70 17.47
N GLN A 4 9.50 7.02 17.34
CA GLN A 4 8.26 7.77 17.45
C GLN A 4 7.31 7.26 16.37
N PHE A 5 6.06 7.00 16.78
CA PHE A 5 5.01 6.54 15.88
C PHE A 5 4.48 7.77 15.15
N GLU A 6 4.92 8.00 13.92
CA GLU A 6 4.36 9.05 13.09
C GLU A 6 3.02 8.57 12.51
N PHE A 7 1.93 9.30 12.82
CA PHE A 7 0.63 9.08 12.22
C PHE A 7 0.67 9.56 10.76
N THR A 8 1.03 8.66 9.85
CA THR A 8 0.91 8.89 8.41
C THR A 8 -0.43 8.36 7.91
N THR A 9 -0.90 8.83 6.76
CA THR A 9 -2.11 8.30 6.08
C THR A 9 -2.09 6.77 5.96
N GLU A 10 -0.89 6.20 5.92
CA GLU A 10 -0.59 4.78 5.78
C GLU A 10 -0.85 3.99 7.07
N THR A 11 -0.71 4.64 8.24
CA THR A 11 -1.03 4.06 9.55
C THR A 11 -2.51 4.14 9.91
N ILE A 12 -3.24 5.11 9.35
CA ILE A 12 -4.68 5.28 9.63
C ILE A 12 -5.47 4.04 9.23
N PHE A 13 -5.12 3.46 8.08
CA PHE A 13 -5.90 2.35 7.53
C PHE A 13 -5.83 1.07 8.37
N PRO A 14 -4.65 0.54 8.75
CA PRO A 14 -4.57 -0.62 9.64
C PRO A 14 -5.20 -0.35 11.02
N ILE A 15 -5.16 0.91 11.48
CA ILE A 15 -5.83 1.33 12.73
C ILE A 15 -7.35 1.24 12.58
N ILE A 16 -7.93 1.64 11.46
CA ILE A 16 -9.37 1.47 11.19
C ILE A 16 -9.74 -0.01 11.19
N VAL A 17 -8.94 -0.88 10.55
CA VAL A 17 -9.18 -2.34 10.51
C VAL A 17 -9.23 -2.94 11.91
N ILE A 18 -8.28 -2.60 12.79
CA ILE A 18 -8.27 -3.13 14.17
C ILE A 18 -9.44 -2.58 14.99
N LEU A 19 -9.78 -1.30 14.86
CA LEU A 19 -10.92 -0.71 15.58
C LEU A 19 -12.25 -1.37 15.19
N LEU A 20 -12.50 -1.56 13.90
CA LEU A 20 -13.71 -2.23 13.42
C LEU A 20 -13.77 -3.69 13.87
N SER A 21 -12.64 -4.38 13.84
CA SER A 21 -12.53 -5.76 14.30
C SER A 21 -12.83 -5.88 15.81
N LEU A 22 -12.35 -4.95 16.62
CA LEU A 22 -12.63 -4.92 18.07
C LEU A 22 -14.09 -4.59 18.37
N ILE A 23 -14.68 -3.62 17.65
CA ILE A 23 -16.11 -3.28 17.77
C ILE A 23 -16.97 -4.51 17.46
N ASN A 24 -16.64 -5.25 16.40
CA ASN A 24 -17.39 -6.44 16.05
C ASN A 24 -17.30 -7.57 17.09
N ILE A 25 -16.10 -7.82 17.63
CA ILE A 25 -15.93 -8.80 18.72
C ILE A 25 -16.73 -8.37 19.95
N SER A 26 -16.71 -7.08 20.31
CA SER A 26 -17.48 -6.53 21.43
C SER A 26 -18.99 -6.70 21.27
N ASN A 27 -19.51 -6.66 20.05
CA ASN A 27 -20.94 -6.78 19.76
C ASN A 27 -21.42 -8.22 19.59
N ARG A 28 -20.51 -9.22 19.58
CA ARG A 28 -20.83 -10.64 19.35
C ARG A 28 -20.26 -11.56 20.43
N THR A 29 -20.15 -11.06 21.66
CA THR A 29 -19.60 -11.78 22.82
C THR A 29 -20.32 -13.10 23.13
N GLU A 30 -21.58 -13.24 22.75
CA GLU A 30 -22.39 -14.45 22.97
C GLU A 30 -22.06 -15.61 22.02
N ASN A 31 -21.46 -15.34 20.84
CA ASN A 31 -21.11 -16.37 19.85
C ASN A 31 -19.66 -16.23 19.37
N ILE A 32 -18.75 -16.67 20.26
CA ILE A 32 -17.28 -16.54 20.13
C ILE A 32 -16.73 -17.29 18.90
N PHE A 33 -17.41 -18.35 18.44
CA PHE A 33 -16.98 -19.14 17.29
C PHE A 33 -17.63 -18.72 15.96
N SER A 34 -18.29 -17.56 15.93
CA SER A 34 -18.89 -17.06 14.70
C SER A 34 -17.81 -16.73 13.65
N LEU A 35 -18.14 -17.00 12.38
CA LEU A 35 -17.29 -16.66 11.23
C LEU A 35 -16.88 -15.18 11.22
N SER A 36 -17.76 -14.29 11.71
CA SER A 36 -17.51 -12.86 11.86
C SER A 36 -16.37 -12.53 12.83
N ILE A 37 -16.26 -13.27 13.95
CA ILE A 37 -15.15 -13.13 14.90
C ILE A 37 -13.85 -13.65 14.29
N LEU A 38 -13.90 -14.80 13.59
CA LEU A 38 -12.72 -15.32 12.88
C LEU A 38 -12.18 -14.31 11.87
N VAL A 39 -13.05 -13.70 11.07
CA VAL A 39 -12.68 -12.63 10.15
C VAL A 39 -12.07 -11.46 10.93
N SER A 40 -12.65 -11.02 12.04
CA SER A 40 -12.10 -9.94 12.87
C SER A 40 -10.69 -10.24 13.38
N LEU A 41 -10.42 -11.48 13.79
CA LEU A 41 -9.07 -11.92 14.18
C LEU A 41 -8.07 -11.85 13.02
N ILE A 42 -8.47 -12.22 11.79
CA ILE A 42 -7.62 -12.05 10.60
C ILE A 42 -7.23 -10.57 10.41
N GLY A 43 -8.17 -9.64 10.63
CA GLY A 43 -7.92 -8.20 10.55
C GLY A 43 -6.91 -7.73 11.59
N ILE A 44 -7.12 -8.13 12.85
CA ILE A 44 -6.22 -7.80 13.97
C ILE A 44 -4.80 -8.34 13.70
N ILE A 45 -4.68 -9.61 13.34
CA ILE A 45 -3.38 -10.24 13.03
C ILE A 45 -2.72 -9.53 11.85
N GLY A 46 -3.47 -9.19 10.80
CA GLY A 46 -2.99 -8.43 9.65
C GLY A 46 -2.41 -7.07 10.06
N THR A 47 -3.11 -6.32 10.91
CA THR A 47 -2.64 -5.03 11.45
C THR A 47 -1.41 -5.17 12.34
N VAL A 48 -1.37 -6.17 13.22
CA VAL A 48 -0.18 -6.43 14.06
C VAL A 48 1.03 -6.73 13.19
N LEU A 49 0.86 -7.59 12.18
CA LEU A 49 1.93 -7.91 11.23
C LEU A 49 2.37 -6.72 10.38
N TYR A 50 1.47 -5.77 10.10
CA TYR A 50 1.81 -4.52 9.42
C TYR A 50 2.83 -3.70 10.22
N PHE A 51 2.60 -3.55 11.54
CA PHE A 51 3.54 -2.84 12.41
C PHE A 51 4.88 -3.56 12.57
N PHE A 52 4.90 -4.89 12.43
CA PHE A 52 6.13 -5.68 12.35
C PHE A 52 6.78 -5.69 10.95
N LYS A 53 6.27 -4.91 9.98
CA LYS A 53 6.76 -4.85 8.59
C LYS A 53 6.80 -6.21 7.89
N ASN A 54 5.87 -7.10 8.25
CA ASN A 54 5.78 -8.43 7.68
C ASN A 54 5.01 -8.40 6.34
N PRO A 55 5.53 -9.04 5.28
CA PRO A 55 4.92 -9.02 3.95
C PRO A 55 3.55 -9.70 3.85
N PHE A 56 3.17 -10.54 4.82
CA PHE A 56 1.84 -11.18 4.86
C PHE A 56 0.73 -10.25 5.35
N SER A 57 1.07 -9.11 5.96
CA SER A 57 0.11 -8.15 6.51
C SER A 57 -0.93 -7.68 5.50
N THR A 58 -0.50 -7.17 4.34
CA THR A 58 -1.42 -6.69 3.28
C THR A 58 -2.34 -7.79 2.78
N LYS A 59 -1.86 -9.04 2.70
CA LYS A 59 -2.68 -10.17 2.26
C LYS A 59 -3.81 -10.47 3.25
N LEU A 60 -3.51 -10.47 4.55
CA LEU A 60 -4.52 -10.71 5.59
C LEU A 60 -5.53 -9.57 5.66
N ILE A 61 -5.05 -8.32 5.59
CA ILE A 61 -5.92 -7.14 5.53
C ILE A 61 -6.80 -7.19 4.28
N TYR A 62 -6.28 -7.61 3.13
CA TYR A 62 -7.06 -7.78 1.91
C TYR A 62 -8.15 -8.86 2.06
N ILE A 63 -7.82 -10.02 2.61
CA ILE A 63 -8.80 -11.09 2.90
C ILE A 63 -9.89 -10.56 3.83
N TRP A 64 -9.51 -9.82 4.88
CA TRP A 64 -10.45 -9.18 5.80
C TRP A 64 -11.40 -8.24 5.06
N ILE A 65 -10.91 -7.37 4.16
CA ILE A 65 -11.75 -6.45 3.41
C ILE A 65 -12.72 -7.22 2.50
N ILE A 66 -12.24 -8.21 1.74
CA ILE A 66 -13.07 -8.98 0.80
C ILE A 66 -14.20 -9.71 1.53
N ALA A 67 -13.91 -10.30 2.70
CA ALA A 67 -14.92 -10.94 3.53
C ALA A 67 -16.03 -9.98 3.98
N GLN A 68 -15.81 -8.66 3.91
CA GLN A 68 -16.80 -7.65 4.29
C GLN A 68 -17.63 -7.14 3.11
N VAL A 69 -17.28 -7.42 1.85
CA VAL A 69 -17.89 -6.78 0.67
C VAL A 69 -19.33 -7.26 0.42
N ILE A 70 -19.55 -8.57 0.45
CA ILE A 70 -20.84 -9.20 0.08
C ILE A 70 -21.55 -9.70 1.33
N ILE A 71 -22.81 -9.32 1.47
CA ILE A 71 -23.71 -9.71 2.55
C ILE A 71 -24.93 -10.36 1.92
N ILE A 72 -25.25 -11.58 2.32
CA ILE A 72 -26.42 -12.34 1.83
C ILE A 72 -27.36 -12.54 3.00
N VAL A 73 -28.49 -11.86 3.07
CA VAL A 73 -29.47 -11.99 4.17
C VAL A 73 -30.52 -13.02 3.79
N PRO A 74 -30.92 -13.95 4.69
CA PRO A 74 -30.48 -14.09 6.09
C PRO A 74 -29.19 -14.92 6.30
N PHE A 75 -28.65 -15.53 5.24
CA PHE A 75 -27.64 -16.61 5.33
C PHE A 75 -26.25 -16.21 5.87
N LEU A 76 -25.77 -15.01 5.51
CA LEU A 76 -24.41 -14.54 5.71
C LEU A 76 -24.38 -13.01 5.87
N ASP A 77 -24.31 -12.53 7.12
CA ASP A 77 -24.03 -11.13 7.42
C ASP A 77 -22.73 -10.98 8.23
N LEU A 78 -21.68 -10.65 7.49
CA LEU A 78 -20.35 -10.43 8.03
C LEU A 78 -20.08 -8.97 8.42
N SER A 79 -21.06 -8.06 8.27
CA SER A 79 -20.84 -6.63 8.49
C SER A 79 -20.47 -6.31 9.95
N GLN A 80 -19.38 -5.56 10.10
CA GLN A 80 -18.79 -5.17 11.39
C GLN A 80 -19.26 -3.76 11.79
N GLY A 81 -20.42 -3.63 12.45
CA GLY A 81 -20.86 -2.43 13.19
C GLY A 81 -21.15 -1.13 12.40
N PHE A 82 -20.57 -0.95 11.22
CA PHE A 82 -20.82 0.14 10.29
C PHE A 82 -21.19 -0.46 8.93
N SER A 83 -22.48 -0.52 8.63
CA SER A 83 -22.97 -1.04 7.36
C SER A 83 -23.76 0.04 6.63
N PHE A 84 -23.10 0.75 5.72
CA PHE A 84 -23.82 1.37 4.61
C PHE A 84 -24.10 0.28 3.59
N LYS A 85 -25.31 -0.27 3.65
CA LYS A 85 -25.79 -1.34 2.79
C LYS A 85 -26.51 -0.72 1.59
N PHE A 86 -26.02 -1.00 0.39
CA PHE A 86 -26.80 -0.82 -0.84
C PHE A 86 -26.94 -2.18 -1.50
N GLY A 87 -28.15 -2.54 -1.92
CA GLY A 87 -28.42 -3.91 -2.31
C GLY A 87 -29.74 -4.10 -3.04
N PHE A 88 -29.90 -5.30 -3.57
CA PHE A 88 -31.13 -5.74 -4.22
C PHE A 88 -31.71 -6.90 -3.40
N SER A 89 -33.01 -6.87 -3.16
CA SER A 89 -33.74 -8.00 -2.59
C SER A 89 -34.51 -8.72 -3.68
N PHE A 90 -34.45 -10.04 -3.65
CA PHE A 90 -35.26 -10.91 -4.49
C PHE A 90 -36.25 -11.62 -3.59
N ALA A 91 -37.54 -11.46 -3.88
CA ALA A 91 -38.58 -12.26 -3.25
C ALA A 91 -38.67 -13.59 -4.00
N THR A 92 -38.40 -14.69 -3.31
CA THR A 92 -38.80 -16.03 -3.74
C THR A 92 -40.13 -16.40 -3.07
N SER A 93 -40.79 -17.47 -3.52
CA SER A 93 -42.12 -17.86 -3.03
C SER A 93 -42.23 -17.98 -1.51
N ASP A 94 -41.11 -18.28 -0.84
CA ASP A 94 -41.09 -18.60 0.60
C ASP A 94 -40.10 -17.75 1.41
N GLU A 95 -39.12 -17.08 0.78
CA GLU A 95 -38.13 -16.24 1.49
C GLU A 95 -37.69 -15.00 0.70
N VAL A 96 -37.39 -13.92 1.43
CA VAL A 96 -36.73 -12.72 0.88
C VAL A 96 -35.22 -12.87 1.03
N VAL A 97 -34.54 -13.07 -0.09
CA VAL A 97 -33.09 -13.11 -0.14
C VAL A 97 -32.56 -11.74 -0.50
N GLY A 98 -31.80 -11.12 0.41
CA GLY A 98 -31.21 -9.80 0.20
C GLY A 98 -29.72 -9.90 -0.10
N VAL A 99 -29.27 -9.39 -1.24
CA VAL A 99 -27.84 -9.20 -1.53
C VAL A 99 -27.48 -7.75 -1.27
N ASN A 100 -26.66 -7.51 -0.26
CA ASN A 100 -26.18 -6.18 0.11
C ASN A 100 -24.68 -6.06 -0.12
N PHE A 101 -24.25 -4.88 -0.55
CA PHE A 101 -22.85 -4.49 -0.64
C PHE A 101 -22.49 -3.58 0.52
N ASN A 102 -21.37 -3.87 1.17
CA ASN A 102 -20.81 -2.99 2.20
C ASN A 102 -19.96 -1.90 1.52
N LEU A 103 -20.52 -0.69 1.44
CA LEU A 103 -19.84 0.43 0.80
C LEU A 103 -18.51 0.77 1.50
N LEU A 104 -18.44 0.61 2.83
CA LEU A 104 -17.21 0.84 3.58
C LEU A 104 -16.11 -0.11 3.12
N ALA A 105 -16.41 -1.40 2.95
CA ALA A 105 -15.45 -2.38 2.45
C ALA A 105 -14.94 -2.02 1.04
N ILE A 106 -15.83 -1.54 0.16
CA ILE A 106 -15.46 -1.08 -1.19
C ILE A 106 -14.52 0.13 -1.13
N LEU A 107 -14.82 1.11 -0.29
CA LEU A 107 -13.93 2.26 -0.08
C LEU A 107 -12.56 1.78 0.42
N LEU A 108 -12.54 0.86 1.38
CA LEU A 108 -11.31 0.32 1.95
C LEU A 108 -10.46 -0.44 0.91
N LEU A 109 -11.09 -1.11 -0.08
CA LEU A 109 -10.36 -1.72 -1.21
C LEU A 109 -9.57 -0.67 -2.01
N GLY A 110 -10.11 0.55 -2.18
CA GLY A 110 -9.40 1.64 -2.86
C GLY A 110 -8.09 2.04 -2.18
N PHE A 111 -8.00 1.86 -0.86
CA PHE A 111 -6.81 2.19 -0.07
C PHE A 111 -5.75 1.08 -0.04
N ILE A 112 -6.02 -0.12 -0.58
CA ILE A 112 -5.05 -1.25 -0.52
C ILE A 112 -3.72 -0.92 -1.23
N LYS A 113 -3.78 -0.15 -2.32
CA LYS A 113 -2.59 0.29 -3.07
C LYS A 113 -1.65 1.13 -2.20
N ILE A 114 -2.21 1.93 -1.29
CA ILE A 114 -1.43 2.75 -0.36
C ILE A 114 -0.66 1.83 0.59
N LEU A 115 -1.31 0.79 1.14
CA LEU A 115 -0.65 -0.19 2.00
C LEU A 115 0.46 -0.97 1.29
N GLU A 116 0.23 -1.39 0.05
CA GLU A 116 1.23 -2.08 -0.76
C GLU A 116 2.48 -1.23 -0.93
N ALA A 117 2.32 0.06 -1.26
CA ALA A 117 3.42 0.99 -1.42
C ALA A 117 4.15 1.26 -0.10
N SER A 118 3.42 1.40 1.02
CA SER A 118 4.02 1.58 2.37
C SER A 118 4.86 0.39 2.81
N ASN A 119 4.49 -0.82 2.41
CA ASN A 119 5.28 -2.03 2.70
C ASN A 119 6.63 -2.08 1.98
N LEU A 120 6.84 -1.22 0.98
CA LEU A 120 8.13 -1.05 0.31
C LEU A 120 9.10 -0.21 1.15
N VAL A 121 8.61 0.59 2.11
CA VAL A 121 9.44 1.50 2.91
C VAL A 121 10.37 0.72 3.86
N GLY A 122 11.66 0.96 3.71
CA GLY A 122 12.76 0.30 4.39
C GLY A 122 13.26 -0.97 3.70
N LYS A 123 12.81 -1.25 2.48
CA LYS A 123 13.29 -2.38 1.68
C LYS A 123 14.44 -1.93 0.77
N LYS A 124 15.38 -2.85 0.56
CA LYS A 124 16.46 -2.66 -0.41
C LYS A 124 15.93 -2.89 -1.81
N VAL A 125 16.43 -2.10 -2.74
CA VAL A 125 16.19 -2.23 -4.18
C VAL A 125 17.51 -2.20 -4.92
N THR A 126 17.59 -2.99 -5.99
CA THR A 126 18.71 -2.94 -6.93
C THR A 126 18.21 -2.41 -8.27
N LEU A 127 18.81 -1.32 -8.72
CA LEU A 127 18.54 -0.68 -9.99
C LEU A 127 19.60 -1.12 -11.00
N LYS A 128 19.15 -1.67 -12.12
CA LYS A 128 20.01 -2.13 -13.22
C LYS A 128 19.67 -1.40 -14.50
N GLU A 129 20.64 -1.34 -15.39
CA GLU A 129 20.44 -0.75 -16.71
C GLU A 129 19.37 -1.53 -17.50
N PHE A 130 18.42 -0.82 -18.11
CA PHE A 130 17.40 -1.40 -18.98
C PHE A 130 17.87 -1.53 -20.43
N ARG A 131 18.70 -0.58 -20.88
CA ARG A 131 19.26 -0.45 -22.23
C ARG A 131 20.56 0.35 -22.15
N GLN A 132 21.45 0.20 -23.12
CA GLN A 132 22.68 1.00 -23.19
C GLN A 132 22.35 2.50 -23.04
N SER A 133 22.91 3.09 -21.99
CA SER A 133 22.72 4.48 -21.59
C SER A 133 24.07 5.10 -21.24
N ASN A 134 24.13 6.44 -21.23
CA ASN A 134 25.32 7.17 -20.77
C ASN A 134 25.60 6.99 -19.27
N LEU A 135 24.75 6.24 -18.56
CA LEU A 135 24.88 5.89 -17.16
C LEU A 135 25.40 4.46 -16.95
N GLY A 136 25.77 3.72 -18.01
CA GLY A 136 26.13 2.30 -17.90
C GLY A 136 27.15 2.00 -16.79
N ASP A 137 28.13 2.88 -16.60
CA ASP A 137 29.23 2.69 -15.62
C ASP A 137 28.82 2.86 -14.16
N ILE A 138 27.67 3.50 -13.87
CA ILE A 138 27.19 3.67 -12.49
C ILE A 138 26.27 2.53 -12.04
N PHE A 139 25.78 1.71 -12.98
CA PHE A 139 24.95 0.56 -12.68
C PHE A 139 25.81 -0.68 -12.36
N PRO A 140 25.34 -1.58 -11.48
CA PRO A 140 24.09 -1.53 -10.72
C PRO A 140 24.15 -0.59 -9.52
N ILE A 141 23.02 0.08 -9.23
CA ILE A 141 22.89 0.97 -8.07
C ILE A 141 22.01 0.28 -7.02
N ASN A 142 22.51 0.19 -5.80
CA ASN A 142 21.74 -0.29 -4.66
C ASN A 142 21.22 0.89 -3.84
N GLY A 143 20.02 0.74 -3.29
CA GLY A 143 19.46 1.75 -2.41
C GLY A 143 18.38 1.20 -1.49
N ILE A 144 17.93 2.03 -0.56
CA ILE A 144 16.86 1.73 0.38
C ILE A 144 15.71 2.68 0.11
N ILE A 145 14.50 2.16 -0.03
CA ILE A 145 13.30 2.99 -0.14
C ILE A 145 13.06 3.64 1.22
N THR A 146 13.12 4.97 1.29
CA THR A 146 13.01 5.72 2.55
C THR A 146 11.61 6.23 2.81
N LYS A 147 10.91 6.71 1.76
CA LYS A 147 9.54 7.22 1.88
C LYS A 147 8.77 7.16 0.57
N ARG A 148 7.45 7.20 0.68
CA ARG A 148 6.53 7.44 -0.44
C ARG A 148 6.29 8.94 -0.60
N ILE A 149 6.23 9.39 -1.84
CA ILE A 149 6.01 10.79 -2.22
C ILE A 149 4.93 10.84 -3.31
N ASN A 150 4.11 11.88 -3.30
CA ASN A 150 3.22 12.20 -4.41
C ASN A 150 3.82 13.41 -5.13
N LEU A 151 3.95 13.37 -6.45
CA LEU A 151 4.46 14.48 -7.26
C LEU A 151 3.31 15.06 -8.09
N ASN A 152 2.90 16.30 -7.82
CA ASN A 152 1.72 16.94 -8.41
C ASN A 152 0.49 16.01 -8.35
N ASN A 153 -0.03 15.60 -9.52
CA ASN A 153 -1.17 14.68 -9.67
C ASN A 153 -0.76 13.20 -9.75
N GLU A 154 0.54 12.90 -9.77
CA GLU A 154 1.05 11.53 -9.83
C GLU A 154 1.33 10.98 -8.44
N LYS A 155 0.57 9.95 -8.09
CA LYS A 155 0.71 9.23 -6.81
C LYS A 155 1.80 8.16 -6.91
N ASP A 156 2.22 7.67 -5.75
CA ASP A 156 3.02 6.45 -5.60
C ASP A 156 4.47 6.53 -6.12
N TRP A 157 5.10 7.70 -6.03
CA TRP A 157 6.55 7.79 -6.19
C TRP A 157 7.25 7.29 -4.92
N LEU A 158 8.39 6.63 -5.07
CA LEU A 158 9.21 6.15 -3.97
C LEU A 158 10.54 6.88 -3.99
N LEU A 159 10.92 7.45 -2.85
CA LEU A 159 12.26 7.98 -2.63
C LEU A 159 13.18 6.85 -2.23
N VAL A 160 14.30 6.75 -2.93
CA VAL A 160 15.36 5.77 -2.69
C VAL A 160 16.60 6.53 -2.29
N GLU A 161 17.12 6.24 -1.11
CA GLU A 161 18.44 6.66 -0.67
C GLU A 161 19.46 5.66 -1.21
N LEU A 162 20.45 6.16 -1.94
CA LEU A 162 21.45 5.33 -2.62
C LEU A 162 22.53 4.92 -1.63
N GLU A 163 22.92 3.65 -1.63
CA GLU A 163 24.01 3.15 -0.77
C GLU A 163 25.36 3.78 -1.13
N LYS A 164 25.56 4.11 -2.41
CA LYS A 164 26.75 4.79 -2.93
C LYS A 164 26.32 6.02 -3.73
N PRO A 165 26.62 7.23 -3.26
CA PRO A 165 26.41 8.44 -4.04
C PRO A 165 27.27 8.46 -5.30
N PHE A 166 26.80 9.16 -6.34
CA PHE A 166 27.55 9.36 -7.58
C PHE A 166 27.39 10.79 -8.09
N ILE A 167 28.30 11.23 -8.96
CA ILE A 167 28.25 12.57 -9.54
C ILE A 167 27.58 12.50 -10.91
N TYR A 168 26.59 13.36 -11.14
CA TYR A 168 25.93 13.51 -12.43
C TYR A 168 25.67 14.98 -12.74
N ASN A 169 26.10 15.44 -13.92
CA ASN A 169 26.03 16.84 -14.33
C ASN A 169 26.56 17.84 -13.27
N GLY A 170 27.63 17.47 -12.55
CA GLY A 170 28.23 18.30 -11.50
C GLY A 170 27.50 18.28 -10.15
N HIS A 171 26.40 17.53 -10.03
CA HIS A 171 25.66 17.36 -8.77
C HIS A 171 26.02 16.03 -8.11
N ASN A 172 26.17 16.04 -6.79
CA ASN A 172 26.30 14.82 -5.99
C ASN A 172 24.91 14.23 -5.74
N ILE A 173 24.69 13.02 -6.23
CA ILE A 173 23.41 12.32 -6.17
C ILE A 173 23.47 11.27 -5.07
N ASN A 174 22.73 11.50 -4.00
CA ASN A 174 22.54 10.56 -2.89
C ASN A 174 21.13 9.95 -2.88
N GLN A 175 20.19 10.52 -3.63
CA GLN A 175 18.80 10.14 -3.64
C GLN A 175 18.22 10.11 -5.05
N SER A 176 17.25 9.22 -5.25
CA SER A 176 16.52 9.09 -6.51
C SER A 176 15.04 8.83 -6.27
N LEU A 177 14.22 9.24 -7.24
CA LEU A 177 12.79 8.97 -7.27
C LEU A 177 12.52 7.87 -8.28
N ILE A 178 11.83 6.83 -7.83
CA ILE A 178 11.42 5.72 -8.66
C ILE A 178 9.91 5.54 -8.68
N LYS A 179 9.39 5.11 -9.82
CA LYS A 179 8.00 4.72 -10.01
C LYS A 179 7.91 3.70 -11.14
N ARG A 180 7.05 2.69 -11.03
CA ARG A 180 6.83 1.72 -12.12
C ARG A 180 6.31 2.44 -13.37
N LYS A 181 6.78 1.99 -14.55
CA LYS A 181 6.35 2.55 -15.84
C LYS A 181 4.87 2.29 -16.09
N GLU A 182 4.42 1.09 -15.75
CA GLU A 182 3.00 0.74 -15.68
C GLU A 182 2.37 1.39 -14.44
N ASP A 183 1.11 1.81 -14.50
CA ASP A 183 0.35 2.40 -13.37
C ASP A 183 -0.02 1.36 -12.29
N LYS A 184 0.98 0.58 -11.88
CA LYS A 184 0.92 -0.48 -10.88
C LYS A 184 1.97 -0.22 -9.80
N ALA A 185 1.72 -0.68 -8.59
CA ALA A 185 2.71 -0.64 -7.53
C ALA A 185 3.94 -1.50 -7.88
N ILE A 186 5.11 -1.11 -7.36
CA ILE A 186 6.33 -1.93 -7.43
C ILE A 186 6.14 -3.14 -6.51
N LYS A 187 6.47 -4.34 -7.00
CA LYS A 187 6.37 -5.58 -6.22
C LYS A 187 7.76 -6.09 -5.84
N LEU A 188 8.04 -6.21 -4.54
CA LEU A 188 9.24 -6.87 -4.04
C LEU A 188 9.20 -8.33 -4.51
N LYS A 189 10.24 -8.80 -5.22
CA LYS A 189 10.39 -10.13 -5.86
C LYS A 189 9.93 -10.26 -7.31
N GLU A 190 9.25 -9.28 -7.88
CA GLU A 190 9.04 -9.26 -9.33
C GLU A 190 10.33 -8.73 -9.98
N LYS A 191 11.05 -9.59 -10.69
CA LYS A 191 12.31 -9.21 -11.34
C LYS A 191 12.03 -8.37 -12.59
N ASN A 192 13.00 -7.53 -12.95
CA ASN A 192 13.02 -6.78 -14.21
C ASN A 192 11.80 -5.85 -14.38
N GLN A 193 11.33 -5.23 -13.30
CA GLN A 193 10.28 -4.23 -13.39
C GLN A 193 10.86 -2.94 -13.99
N ILE A 194 10.32 -2.51 -15.13
CA ILE A 194 10.72 -1.24 -15.75
C ILE A 194 10.16 -0.09 -14.92
N ILE A 195 11.05 0.76 -14.42
CA ILE A 195 10.70 1.91 -13.59
C ILE A 195 11.26 3.20 -14.21
N PHE A 196 10.61 4.32 -13.95
CA PHE A 196 11.16 5.65 -14.16
C PHE A 196 12.27 5.90 -13.14
N PHE A 197 13.43 6.35 -13.60
CA PHE A 197 14.52 6.82 -12.74
C PHE A 197 14.67 8.33 -12.86
N ARG A 198 14.39 9.03 -11.76
CA ARG A 198 14.54 10.49 -11.64
C ARG A 198 15.54 10.82 -10.54
N LEU A 199 16.34 11.86 -10.75
CA LEU A 199 17.34 12.27 -9.77
C LEU A 199 16.80 13.37 -8.86
N VAL A 200 17.27 13.35 -7.62
CA VAL A 200 17.05 14.43 -6.67
C VAL A 200 18.36 15.22 -6.57
N TYR A 201 18.40 16.41 -7.18
CA TYR A 201 19.58 17.29 -7.11
C TYR A 201 19.64 18.11 -5.82
N ASN A 202 18.48 18.43 -5.26
CA ASN A 202 18.36 19.23 -4.05
C ASN A 202 17.25 18.67 -3.17
N GLU A 203 17.61 18.24 -1.97
CA GLU A 203 16.66 17.66 -1.00
C GLU A 203 15.58 18.66 -0.58
N LYS A 204 15.87 19.97 -0.59
CA LYS A 204 14.90 21.02 -0.24
C LYS A 204 13.70 21.06 -1.19
N ASP A 205 13.86 20.57 -2.42
CA ASP A 205 12.74 20.50 -3.36
C ASP A 205 11.74 19.40 -2.97
N LEU A 206 12.17 18.36 -2.24
CA LEU A 206 11.27 17.34 -1.69
C LEU A 206 10.36 17.88 -0.58
N GLU A 207 10.73 18.99 0.06
CA GLU A 207 9.99 19.61 1.16
C GLU A 207 9.09 20.76 0.68
N ASN A 208 9.57 21.57 -0.26
CA ASN A 208 8.93 22.84 -0.62
C ASN A 208 8.07 22.78 -1.88
N THR A 209 8.32 21.84 -2.80
CA THR A 209 7.56 21.76 -4.05
C THR A 209 7.59 20.35 -4.61
N LEU A 210 6.46 19.65 -4.51
CA LEU A 210 6.28 18.32 -5.08
C LEU A 210 6.09 18.37 -6.61
N ASP A 211 6.83 19.24 -7.30
CA ASP A 211 6.75 19.41 -8.74
C ASP A 211 7.72 18.46 -9.45
N LYS A 212 7.15 17.59 -10.28
CA LYS A 212 7.88 16.62 -11.12
C LYS A 212 8.90 17.27 -12.05
N SER A 213 8.71 18.55 -12.43
CA SER A 213 9.65 19.28 -13.31
C SER A 213 11.04 19.46 -12.70
N LYS A 214 11.13 19.54 -11.37
CA LYS A 214 12.38 19.73 -10.63
C LYS A 214 13.23 18.46 -10.52
N PHE A 215 12.64 17.30 -10.80
CA PHE A 215 13.29 16.01 -10.70
C PHE A 215 13.53 15.43 -12.10
N PRO A 216 14.70 15.67 -12.72
CA PRO A 216 14.94 15.29 -14.10
C PRO A 216 14.83 13.78 -14.29
N PHE A 217 14.12 13.38 -15.35
CA PHE A 217 14.10 12.00 -15.82
C PHE A 217 15.40 11.72 -16.55
N ILE A 218 16.07 10.64 -16.16
CA ILE A 218 17.33 10.26 -16.79
C ILE A 218 17.12 9.09 -17.74
N ASP A 219 16.60 7.97 -17.22
CA ASP A 219 16.28 6.83 -18.06
C ASP A 219 15.24 5.90 -17.41
N TRP A 220 14.83 4.89 -18.17
CA TRP A 220 14.18 3.71 -17.62
C TRP A 220 15.24 2.75 -17.09
N VAL A 221 14.99 2.19 -15.92
CA VAL A 221 15.87 1.19 -15.30
C VAL A 221 15.05 -0.02 -14.88
N LEU A 222 15.73 -1.15 -14.69
CA LEU A 222 15.15 -2.36 -14.14
C LEU A 222 15.28 -2.34 -12.62
N CYS A 223 14.18 -2.55 -11.90
CA CYS A 223 14.16 -2.69 -10.46
C CYS A 223 13.98 -4.16 -10.07
N GLU A 224 14.79 -4.60 -9.11
CA GLU A 224 14.70 -5.90 -8.41
C GLU A 224 14.59 -5.72 -6.90
#